data_AF-A0A813EX28-F1
#
_entry.id   AF-A0A813EX28-F1
#
_cell.length_a   1.000
_cell.length_b   1.000
_cell.length_c   1.000
_cell.angle_alpha   90.00
_cell.angle_beta   90.00
_cell.angle_gamma   90.00
#
_symmetry.space_group_name_H-M   'P 1'
#
loop_
_entity.id
_entity.type
_entity.pdbx_description
1 polymer ?
#
loop_
_entity_poly.entity_id
_entity_poly.type
_entity_poly.pdbx_seq_one_letter_code
_entity_poly.pdbx_strand_id
1 'polypeptide(L)'
;AALNLANLTVEALEVVEMVGGGWRIPKIQTLLTEYLKAHRAPDAEPLTLSQHINGDEAMATGAAFFLANSSVSFRTKQIFFTDSSPHGYDLVLEPLNASQPHEVGWARGVELFPAHGKLRAKKTVKLNLDFDLK
;
A
#
# COMPACT_ATOMS: atom_id res chain seq x y z
N ALA A 1 -5.10 -13.20 1.37
CA ALA A 1 -4.75 -11.92 2.02
C ALA A 1 -4.84 -10.75 1.03
N ALA A 2 -3.98 -10.65 0.02
CA ALA A 2 -4.00 -9.52 -0.93
C ALA A 2 -5.32 -9.37 -1.73
N LEU A 3 -5.86 -10.47 -2.27
CA LEU A 3 -7.14 -10.47 -2.99
C LEU A 3 -8.31 -9.96 -2.12
N ASN A 4 -8.40 -10.44 -0.88
CA ASN A 4 -9.41 -10.00 0.07
C ASN A 4 -9.28 -8.50 0.38
N LEU A 5 -8.05 -7.98 0.54
CA LEU A 5 -7.82 -6.55 0.76
C LEU A 5 -8.25 -5.70 -0.43
N ALA A 6 -8.05 -6.20 -1.66
CA ALA A 6 -8.52 -5.54 -2.87
C ALA A 6 -10.03 -5.73 -3.12
N ASN A 7 -10.70 -6.56 -2.31
CA ASN A 7 -12.07 -7.01 -2.55
C ASN A 7 -12.25 -7.63 -3.95
N LEU A 8 -11.26 -8.41 -4.38
CA LEU A 8 -11.23 -9.10 -5.68
C LEU A 8 -11.12 -10.61 -5.48
N THR A 9 -11.56 -11.35 -6.49
CA THR A 9 -11.34 -12.80 -6.59
C THR A 9 -10.29 -13.09 -7.68
N VAL A 10 -9.84 -14.34 -7.79
CA VAL A 10 -8.82 -14.75 -8.77
C VAL A 10 -9.32 -14.58 -10.21
N GLU A 11 -10.62 -14.67 -10.43
CA GLU A 11 -11.29 -14.47 -11.71
C GLU A 11 -11.12 -13.04 -12.23
N ALA A 12 -11.04 -12.05 -11.35
CA ALA A 12 -10.88 -10.64 -11.71
C ALA A 12 -9.46 -10.27 -12.15
N LEU A 13 -8.48 -11.18 -12.00
CA LEU A 13 -7.11 -10.95 -12.45
C LEU A 13 -7.01 -11.07 -13.98
N GLU A 14 -6.13 -10.31 -14.61
CA GLU A 14 -5.88 -10.45 -16.05
C GLU A 14 -4.51 -11.06 -16.32
N VAL A 15 -3.51 -10.67 -15.52
CA VAL A 15 -2.11 -11.07 -15.67
C VAL A 15 -1.51 -11.35 -14.30
N VAL A 16 -0.59 -12.31 -14.24
CA VAL A 16 0.23 -12.61 -13.05
C VAL A 16 1.69 -12.46 -13.43
N GLU A 17 2.34 -11.39 -12.95
CA GLU A 17 3.77 -11.15 -13.17
C GLU A 17 4.59 -11.66 -12.00
N MET A 18 5.70 -12.33 -12.31
CA MET A 18 6.61 -12.90 -11.32
C MET A 18 7.85 -12.04 -11.14
N VAL A 19 8.16 -11.68 -9.89
CA VAL A 19 9.33 -10.86 -9.54
C VAL A 19 10.11 -11.45 -8.36
N GLY A 20 11.41 -11.12 -8.30
CA GLY A 20 12.34 -11.61 -7.28
C GLY A 20 12.91 -13.00 -7.56
N GLY A 21 13.84 -13.46 -6.72
CA GLY A 21 14.50 -14.76 -6.92
C GLY A 21 13.68 -15.98 -6.52
N GLY A 22 12.81 -15.83 -5.52
CA GLY A 22 12.12 -16.97 -4.89
C GLY A 22 11.19 -17.74 -5.82
N TRP A 23 10.53 -17.06 -6.75
CA TRP A 23 9.56 -17.73 -7.65
C TRP A 23 10.21 -18.71 -8.64
N ARG A 24 11.55 -18.69 -8.81
CA ARG A 24 12.28 -19.63 -9.67
C ARG A 24 12.30 -21.05 -9.12
N ILE A 25 11.93 -21.25 -7.85
CA ILE A 25 11.84 -22.58 -7.25
C ILE A 25 10.72 -23.36 -7.95
N PRO A 26 10.99 -24.51 -8.59
CA PRO A 26 9.99 -25.24 -9.37
C PRO A 26 8.73 -25.59 -8.57
N LYS A 27 8.90 -25.95 -7.29
CA LYS A 27 7.77 -26.26 -6.40
C LYS A 27 6.85 -25.06 -6.18
N ILE A 28 7.40 -23.84 -6.10
CA ILE A 28 6.60 -22.61 -5.96
C ILE A 28 5.78 -22.37 -7.24
N GLN A 29 6.38 -22.55 -8.41
CA GLN A 29 5.68 -22.41 -9.69
C GLN A 29 4.52 -23.40 -9.83
N THR A 30 4.76 -24.66 -9.46
CA THR A 30 3.72 -25.70 -9.45
C THR A 30 2.56 -25.30 -8.53
N LEU A 31 2.85 -24.96 -7.27
CA LEU A 31 1.82 -24.61 -6.29
C LEU A 31 1.01 -23.38 -6.69
N LEU A 32 1.67 -22.34 -7.22
CA LEU A 32 0.99 -21.13 -7.71
C LEU A 32 0.11 -21.43 -8.93
N THR A 33 0.60 -22.23 -9.87
CA THR A 33 -0.16 -22.61 -11.07
C THR A 33 -1.39 -23.44 -10.69
N GLU A 34 -1.24 -24.41 -9.79
CA GLU A 34 -2.34 -25.22 -9.27
C GLU A 34 -3.37 -24.35 -8.55
N TYR A 35 -2.93 -23.43 -7.68
CA TYR A 35 -3.80 -22.51 -6.98
C TYR A 35 -4.61 -21.63 -7.93
N LEU A 36 -3.96 -21.00 -8.92
CA LEU A 36 -4.63 -20.11 -9.87
C LEU A 36 -5.64 -20.86 -10.75
N LYS A 37 -5.31 -22.09 -11.19
CA LYS A 37 -6.23 -22.94 -11.96
C LYS A 37 -7.44 -23.39 -11.15
N ALA A 38 -7.23 -23.79 -9.89
CA ALA A 38 -8.30 -24.27 -9.02
C ALA A 38 -9.32 -23.19 -8.64
N HIS A 39 -8.93 -21.90 -8.73
CA HIS A 39 -9.77 -20.75 -8.41
C HIS A 39 -10.16 -19.95 -9.66
N ARG A 40 -10.24 -20.63 -10.82
CA ARG A 40 -10.72 -20.08 -12.08
C ARG A 40 -11.90 -20.91 -12.57
N ALA A 41 -12.79 -20.29 -13.33
CA ALA A 41 -13.83 -21.03 -14.03
C ALA A 41 -13.17 -22.03 -15.03
N PRO A 42 -13.72 -23.24 -15.20
CA PRO A 42 -13.11 -24.28 -16.05
C PRO A 42 -12.93 -23.88 -17.52
N ASP A 43 -13.72 -22.93 -17.99
CA ASP A 43 -13.76 -22.38 -19.34
C ASP A 43 -12.99 -21.04 -19.48
N ALA A 44 -12.47 -20.49 -18.38
CA ALA A 44 -11.70 -19.27 -18.42
C ALA A 44 -10.28 -19.51 -18.96
N GLU A 45 -9.75 -18.53 -19.70
CA GLU A 45 -8.35 -18.52 -20.13
C GLU A 45 -7.41 -18.70 -18.92
N PRO A 46 -6.42 -19.61 -19.02
CA PRO A 46 -5.54 -19.92 -17.91
C PRO A 46 -4.60 -18.76 -17.62
N LEU A 47 -4.57 -18.31 -16.36
CA LEU A 47 -3.54 -17.37 -15.89
C LEU A 47 -2.17 -18.05 -15.92
N THR A 48 -1.28 -17.53 -16.75
CA THR A 48 0.10 -17.99 -16.84
C THR A 48 1.01 -17.14 -15.95
N LEU A 49 1.97 -17.80 -15.31
CA LEU A 49 3.01 -17.11 -14.55
C LEU A 49 3.94 -16.41 -15.55
N SER A 50 3.71 -15.11 -15.73
CA SER A 50 4.32 -14.30 -16.77
C SER A 50 5.63 -13.66 -16.31
N GLN A 51 6.50 -13.38 -17.28
CA GLN A 51 7.83 -12.79 -17.10
C GLN A 51 8.05 -11.69 -18.15
N HIS A 52 7.05 -10.83 -18.35
CA HIS A 52 7.18 -9.74 -19.32
C HIS A 52 8.13 -8.67 -18.80
N ILE A 53 8.25 -8.55 -17.48
CA ILE A 53 9.23 -7.70 -16.81
C ILE A 53 10.44 -8.50 -16.35
N ASN A 54 11.61 -7.86 -16.32
CA ASN A 54 12.80 -8.47 -15.72
C ASN A 54 12.61 -8.56 -14.19
N GLY A 55 12.35 -9.77 -13.68
CA GLY A 55 12.04 -9.99 -12.27
C GLY A 55 13.14 -9.61 -11.27
N ASP A 56 14.41 -9.49 -11.69
CA ASP A 56 15.51 -9.10 -10.81
C ASP A 56 15.78 -7.58 -10.84
N GLU A 57 15.61 -6.96 -12.00
CA GLU A 57 16.01 -5.55 -12.23
C GLU A 57 14.82 -4.58 -12.15
N ALA A 58 13.59 -5.05 -12.38
CA ALA A 58 12.41 -4.19 -12.48
C ALA A 58 12.21 -3.30 -11.26
N MET A 59 12.51 -3.79 -10.05
CA MET A 59 12.42 -3.00 -8.83
C MET A 59 13.43 -1.84 -8.81
N ALA A 60 14.69 -2.11 -9.18
CA ALA A 60 15.74 -1.10 -9.20
C ALA A 60 15.50 -0.06 -10.31
N THR A 61 15.12 -0.52 -11.52
CA THR A 61 14.78 0.35 -12.64
C THR A 61 13.55 1.22 -12.33
N GLY A 62 12.51 0.63 -11.72
CA GLY A 62 11.32 1.36 -11.29
C GLY A 62 11.62 2.43 -10.24
N ALA A 63 12.47 2.12 -9.26
CA ALA A 63 12.91 3.08 -8.24
C ALA A 63 13.73 4.23 -8.85
N ALA A 64 14.69 3.93 -9.72
CA ALA A 64 15.46 4.95 -10.43
C ALA A 64 14.56 5.85 -11.29
N PHE A 65 13.58 5.27 -11.99
CA PHE A 65 12.61 6.04 -12.76
C PHE A 65 11.71 6.90 -11.87
N PHE A 66 11.23 6.40 -10.73
CA PHE A 66 10.45 7.18 -9.77
C PHE A 66 11.21 8.42 -9.28
N LEU A 67 12.49 8.26 -8.96
CA LEU A 67 13.35 9.39 -8.59
C LEU A 67 13.51 10.38 -9.74
N ALA A 68 13.82 9.90 -10.94
CA ALA A 68 13.96 10.74 -12.13
C ALA A 68 12.65 11.50 -12.45
N ASN A 69 11.50 10.87 -12.25
CA ASN A 69 10.17 11.45 -12.43
C ASN A 69 9.87 12.58 -11.43
N SER A 70 10.41 12.49 -10.22
CA SER A 70 10.29 13.52 -9.18
C SER A 70 11.33 14.65 -9.27
N SER A 71 12.37 14.46 -10.09
CA SER A 71 13.50 15.37 -10.19
C SER A 71 13.26 16.46 -11.24
N VAL A 72 13.71 17.68 -10.95
CA VAL A 72 13.73 18.80 -11.90
C VAL A 72 14.88 18.70 -12.92
N SER A 73 15.88 17.86 -12.65
CA SER A 73 17.07 17.72 -13.49
C SER A 73 16.89 16.79 -14.68
N PHE A 74 15.88 15.91 -14.65
CA PHE A 74 15.61 14.95 -15.71
C PHE A 74 14.20 15.16 -16.26
N ARG A 75 14.07 15.14 -17.59
CA ARG A 75 12.76 15.21 -18.25
C ARG A 75 12.32 13.80 -18.64
N THR A 76 11.40 13.24 -17.89
CA THR A 76 10.80 11.92 -18.14
C THR A 76 9.30 12.04 -18.42
N LYS A 77 8.70 10.96 -18.92
CA LYS A 77 7.23 10.86 -18.98
C LYS A 77 6.69 10.82 -17.56
N GLN A 78 5.76 11.72 -17.25
CA GLN A 78 5.18 11.78 -15.90
C GLN A 78 4.27 10.58 -15.66
N ILE A 79 4.64 9.75 -14.68
CA ILE A 79 3.85 8.59 -14.24
C ILE A 79 3.53 8.76 -12.76
N PHE A 80 2.24 8.76 -12.42
CA PHE A 80 1.79 8.87 -11.04
C PHE A 80 1.23 7.53 -10.57
N PHE A 81 1.58 7.14 -9.36
CA PHE A 81 1.00 5.99 -8.69
C PHE A 81 0.69 6.36 -7.23
N THR A 82 -0.28 5.66 -6.66
CA THR A 82 -0.65 5.76 -5.25
C THR A 82 -0.56 4.36 -4.67
N ASP A 83 0.03 4.27 -3.49
CA ASP A 83 0.14 3.02 -2.74
C ASP A 83 -0.70 3.12 -1.45
N SER A 84 -0.79 2.05 -0.66
CA SER A 84 -1.59 1.97 0.55
C SER A 84 -0.74 1.69 1.79
N SER A 85 -1.13 2.24 2.94
CA SER A 85 -0.51 1.89 4.23
C SER A 85 -1.17 0.63 4.78
N PRO A 86 -0.45 -0.42 5.20
CA PRO A 86 -1.06 -1.57 5.87
C PRO A 86 -1.58 -1.23 7.28
N HIS A 87 -1.20 -0.08 7.85
CA HIS A 87 -1.53 0.31 9.21
C HIS A 87 -2.44 1.53 9.25
N GLY A 88 -3.34 1.53 10.25
CA GLY A 88 -4.08 2.71 10.66
C GLY A 88 -3.22 3.61 11.54
N TYR A 89 -3.46 4.91 11.45
CA TYR A 89 -2.79 5.94 12.23
C TYR A 89 -3.83 6.79 12.92
N ASP A 90 -3.73 6.87 14.24
CA ASP A 90 -4.59 7.70 15.08
C ASP A 90 -3.80 8.89 15.63
N LEU A 91 -4.46 10.05 15.70
CA LEU A 91 -3.99 11.19 16.48
C LEU A 91 -4.67 11.15 17.84
N VAL A 92 -3.88 10.92 18.87
CA VAL A 92 -4.32 11.01 20.26
C VAL A 92 -3.67 12.25 20.86
N LEU A 93 -4.50 13.10 21.47
CA LEU A 93 -4.09 14.28 22.20
C LEU A 93 -4.47 14.09 23.66
N GLU A 94 -3.46 14.15 24.53
CA GLU A 94 -3.59 14.04 25.97
C GLU A 94 -2.71 15.10 26.66
N PRO A 95 -3.10 15.59 27.84
CA PRO A 95 -2.32 16.57 28.59
C PRO A 95 -1.00 15.94 29.06
N LEU A 96 0.11 16.67 28.92
CA LEU A 96 1.43 16.17 29.30
C LEU A 96 1.58 15.99 30.82
N ASN A 97 0.91 16.84 31.60
CA ASN A 97 0.88 16.76 33.06
C ASN A 97 -0.38 17.43 33.62
N ALA A 98 -0.72 17.09 34.86
CA ALA A 98 -1.89 17.64 35.56
C ALA A 98 -1.82 19.17 35.80
N SER A 99 -0.64 19.77 35.61
CA SER A 99 -0.35 21.18 35.84
C SER A 99 -0.73 22.09 34.67
N GLN A 100 -0.97 21.52 33.48
CA GLN A 100 -1.46 22.29 32.33
C GLN A 100 -2.95 22.64 32.50
N PRO A 101 -3.42 23.80 32.00
CA PRO A 101 -4.86 24.08 31.99
C PRO A 101 -5.53 23.09 31.04
N HIS A 102 -6.29 22.14 31.58
CA HIS A 102 -7.08 21.17 30.81
C HIS A 102 -8.36 20.85 31.58
N GLU A 103 -9.42 20.42 30.88
CA GLU A 103 -10.56 19.78 31.55
C GLU A 103 -10.10 18.46 32.16
N VAL A 104 -10.50 18.17 33.40
CA VAL A 104 -10.08 16.93 34.09
C VAL A 104 -10.54 15.72 33.27
N GLY A 105 -9.60 14.89 32.83
CA GLY A 105 -9.87 13.71 31.99
C GLY A 105 -9.98 13.98 30.49
N TRP A 106 -9.58 15.16 30.02
CA TRP A 106 -9.58 15.49 28.59
C TRP A 106 -8.60 14.63 27.80
N ALA A 107 -9.13 13.84 26.86
CA ALA A 107 -8.37 13.16 25.83
C ALA A 107 -9.17 13.21 24.52
N ARG A 108 -8.51 13.52 23.40
CA ARG A 108 -9.13 13.47 22.08
C ARG A 108 -8.39 12.49 21.19
N GLY A 109 -9.08 11.44 20.78
CA GLY A 109 -8.63 10.50 19.74
C GLY A 109 -9.38 10.74 18.45
N VAL A 110 -8.66 10.87 17.34
CA VAL A 110 -9.23 10.90 15.98
C VAL A 110 -8.39 10.01 15.09
N GLU A 111 -9.03 9.08 14.38
CA GLU A 111 -8.36 8.33 13.32
C GLU A 111 -7.91 9.30 12.22
N LEU A 112 -6.61 9.38 11.96
CA LEU A 112 -6.07 10.19 10.88
C LEU A 112 -6.22 9.46 9.55
N PHE A 113 -5.67 8.25 9.48
CA PHE A 113 -5.65 7.44 8.27
C PHE A 113 -6.02 6.01 8.63
N PRO A 114 -7.06 5.42 8.01
CA PRO A 114 -7.40 4.03 8.26
C PRO A 114 -6.35 3.09 7.68
N ALA A 115 -6.30 1.86 8.19
CA ALA A 115 -5.52 0.79 7.58
C ALA A 115 -5.96 0.56 6.13
N HIS A 116 -4.99 0.26 5.27
CA HIS A 116 -5.13 0.17 3.81
C HIS A 116 -5.62 1.47 3.13
N GLY A 117 -5.55 2.61 3.83
CA GLY A 117 -5.78 3.94 3.26
C GLY A 117 -4.67 4.37 2.29
N LYS A 118 -4.99 5.34 1.43
CA LYS A 118 -4.04 5.89 0.43
C LYS A 118 -2.84 6.56 1.10
N LEU A 119 -1.64 6.22 0.67
CA LEU A 119 -0.41 6.94 1.03
C LEU A 119 -0.42 8.35 0.44
N ARG A 120 0.36 9.24 1.08
CA ARG A 120 0.44 10.68 0.76
C ARG A 120 -0.89 11.42 0.86
N ALA A 121 -1.87 10.85 1.57
CA ALA A 121 -3.09 11.55 1.93
C ALA A 121 -2.79 12.68 2.92
N LYS A 122 -3.55 13.77 2.84
CA LYS A 122 -3.48 14.90 3.77
C LYS A 122 -4.82 15.02 4.49
N LYS A 123 -4.79 15.07 5.82
CA LYS A 123 -5.97 15.33 6.66
C LYS A 123 -5.70 16.51 7.57
N THR A 124 -6.55 17.54 7.50
CA THR A 124 -6.47 18.70 8.37
C THR A 124 -7.35 18.46 9.59
N VAL A 125 -6.76 18.48 10.78
CA VAL A 125 -7.48 18.39 12.06
C VAL A 125 -7.61 19.79 12.64
N LYS A 126 -8.83 20.19 13.01
CA LYS A 126 -9.08 21.45 13.72
C LYS A 126 -9.14 21.17 15.21
N LEU A 127 -8.27 21.85 15.97
CA LEU A 127 -8.24 21.79 17.42
C LEU A 127 -8.82 23.10 17.96
N ASN A 128 -9.95 22.99 18.66
CA ASN A 128 -10.52 24.09 19.41
C ASN A 128 -10.11 23.86 20.86
N LEU A 129 -9.07 24.56 21.30
CA LEU A 129 -8.52 24.52 22.65
C LEU A 129 -8.60 25.94 23.20
N ASP A 130 -9.01 26.08 24.45
CA ASP A 130 -9.07 27.38 25.15
C ASP A 130 -7.69 27.79 25.71
N PHE A 131 -6.64 27.02 25.39
CA PHE A 131 -5.27 27.22 25.84
C PHE A 131 -4.27 26.87 24.72
N ASP A 132 -3.08 27.48 24.78
CA ASP A 132 -2.00 27.22 23.84
C ASP A 132 -1.27 25.91 24.14
N LEU A 133 -0.95 25.17 23.07
CA LEU A 133 0.00 24.07 23.11
C LEU A 133 1.41 24.69 23.15
N LYS A 134 2.05 24.70 24.32
CA LYS A 134 3.46 25.10 24.49
C LYS A 134 4.43 23.97 24.18
#